data_AF-A0A960VXK3-F1
#
_entry.id   AF-A0A960VXK3-F1
#
_cell.length_a   1.000
_cell.length_b   1.000
_cell.length_c   1.000
_cell.angle_alpha   90.00
_cell.angle_beta   90.00
_cell.angle_gamma   90.00
#
_symmetry.space_group_name_H-M   'P 1'
#
loop_
_entity.id
_entity.type
_entity.pdbx_description
1 polymer ?
#
loop_
_entity_poly.entity_id
_entity_poly.type
_entity_poly.pdbx_seq_one_letter_code
_entity_poly.pdbx_strand_id
1 'polypeptide(L)'
;MENNDNYEFNEKENLIFSDLAHKMRYVGVFGIILGFYNIVLTISDVTNFFFGITYIFLGAWTIRAAKSFQLVVDTQGNDIQYLMDALKELKKLFTLQFYLYPIVLTIVCLSAITLYYMGTDVLDYIKILLKK
;
A
#
# COMPACT_ATOMS: atom_id res chain seq x y z
N MET A 1 -30.05 -32.04 -23.93
CA MET A 1 -29.80 -30.59 -23.97
C MET A 1 -28.61 -30.37 -23.05
N GLU A 2 -27.43 -30.22 -23.63
CA GLU A 2 -26.20 -29.98 -22.90
C GLU A 2 -26.26 -28.53 -22.41
N ASN A 3 -26.56 -28.33 -21.13
CA ASN A 3 -26.44 -27.01 -20.51
C ASN A 3 -24.94 -26.73 -20.38
N ASN A 4 -24.37 -26.13 -21.42
CA ASN A 4 -23.12 -25.38 -21.29
C ASN A 4 -23.44 -24.11 -20.48
N ASP A 5 -23.66 -24.27 -19.17
CA ASP A 5 -23.32 -23.23 -18.22
C ASP A 5 -21.79 -23.16 -18.22
N ASN A 6 -21.23 -22.58 -19.30
CA ASN A 6 -19.81 -22.32 -19.44
C ASN A 6 -19.47 -21.25 -18.42
N TYR A 7 -19.25 -21.67 -17.17
CA TYR A 7 -18.58 -20.84 -16.18
C TYR A 7 -17.30 -20.28 -16.80
N GLU A 8 -17.09 -18.97 -16.65
CA GLU A 8 -15.92 -18.31 -17.23
C GLU A 8 -14.62 -18.78 -16.56
N PHE A 9 -14.73 -19.27 -15.32
CA PHE A 9 -13.66 -19.89 -14.55
C PHE A 9 -14.09 -21.21 -13.90
N ASN A 10 -13.17 -22.16 -13.81
CA ASN A 10 -13.41 -23.43 -13.12
C ASN A 10 -13.15 -23.32 -11.60
N GLU A 11 -13.53 -24.36 -10.84
CA GLU A 11 -13.37 -24.37 -9.38
C GLU A 11 -11.93 -24.13 -8.90
N LYS A 12 -10.92 -24.64 -9.62
CA LYS A 12 -9.51 -24.45 -9.25
C LYS A 12 -9.08 -23.00 -9.44
N GLU A 13 -9.58 -22.32 -10.47
CA GLU A 13 -9.32 -20.90 -10.71
C GLU A 13 -10.01 -20.03 -9.66
N ASN A 14 -11.24 -20.36 -9.28
CA ASN A 14 -11.97 -19.69 -8.20
C ASN A 14 -11.26 -19.79 -6.85
N LEU A 15 -10.61 -20.93 -6.56
CA LEU A 15 -9.76 -21.07 -5.38
C LEU A 15 -8.57 -20.10 -5.39
N ILE A 16 -7.97 -19.83 -6.54
CA ILE A 16 -6.87 -18.85 -6.68
C ILE A 16 -7.39 -17.44 -6.40
N PHE A 17 -8.53 -17.06 -6.97
CA PHE A 17 -9.13 -15.74 -6.72
C PHE A 17 -9.52 -15.55 -5.26
N SER A 18 -10.10 -16.57 -4.62
CA SER A 18 -10.45 -16.51 -3.21
C SER A 18 -9.22 -16.40 -2.32
N ASP A 19 -8.19 -17.23 -2.53
CA ASP A 19 -6.94 -17.16 -1.77
C ASP A 19 -6.27 -15.79 -1.91
N LEU A 20 -6.23 -15.24 -3.13
CA LEU A 20 -5.72 -13.90 -3.40
C LEU A 20 -6.53 -12.83 -2.66
N ALA A 21 -7.87 -12.88 -2.75
CA ALA A 21 -8.75 -11.94 -2.06
C ALA A 21 -8.54 -11.95 -0.54
N HIS A 22 -8.41 -13.14 0.07
CA HIS A 22 -8.14 -13.28 1.50
C HIS A 22 -6.80 -12.63 1.90
N LYS A 23 -5.73 -12.92 1.15
CA LYS A 23 -4.39 -12.35 1.41
C LYS A 23 -4.37 -10.84 1.22
N MET A 24 -4.98 -10.34 0.15
CA MET A 24 -5.09 -8.91 -0.11
C MET A 24 -5.86 -8.19 0.98
N ARG A 25 -6.98 -8.76 1.46
CA ARG A 25 -7.74 -8.19 2.58
C ARG A 25 -6.89 -8.13 3.85
N TYR A 26 -6.15 -9.18 4.16
CA TYR A 26 -5.25 -9.22 5.31
C TYR A 26 -4.19 -8.12 5.20
N VAL A 27 -3.44 -8.07 4.09
CA VAL A 27 -2.42 -7.04 3.83
C VAL A 27 -3.00 -5.63 3.91
N GLY A 28 -4.18 -5.42 3.33
CA GLY A 28 -4.81 -4.11 3.32
C GLY A 28 -5.25 -3.64 4.71
N VAL A 29 -5.79 -4.54 5.54
CA VAL A 29 -6.14 -4.21 6.94
C VAL A 29 -4.90 -3.85 7.75
N PHE A 30 -3.83 -4.67 7.64
CA PHE A 30 -2.57 -4.37 8.31
C PHE A 30 -1.95 -3.05 7.83
N GLY A 31 -2.02 -2.77 6.52
CA GLY A 31 -1.58 -1.49 5.95
C GLY A 31 -2.31 -0.31 6.58
N ILE A 32 -3.63 -0.38 6.73
CA ILE A 32 -4.41 0.69 7.38
C ILE A 32 -3.99 0.86 8.84
N ILE A 33 -3.85 -0.24 9.60
CA ILE A 33 -3.44 -0.19 11.02
C ILE A 33 -2.05 0.45 11.16
N LEU A 34 -1.08 0.02 10.35
CA LEU A 34 0.27 0.59 10.33
C LEU A 34 0.25 2.07 9.94
N GLY A 35 -0.63 2.44 9.01
CA GLY A 35 -0.78 3.83 8.62
C GLY A 35 -1.29 4.71 9.75
N PHE A 36 -2.33 4.27 10.47
CA PHE A 36 -2.80 4.97 11.68
C PHE A 36 -1.74 5.03 12.78
N TYR A 37 -1.02 3.93 13.01
CA TYR A 37 0.09 3.86 13.97
C TYR A 37 1.15 4.94 13.68
N ASN A 38 1.56 5.10 12.41
CA ASN A 38 2.52 6.11 11.99
C ASN A 38 2.00 7.55 12.19
N ILE A 39 0.71 7.81 11.96
CA ILE A 39 0.16 9.17 12.14
C ILE A 39 0.08 9.53 13.63
N VAL A 40 -0.42 8.60 14.47
CA VAL A 40 -0.70 8.89 15.90
C VAL A 40 0.58 9.05 16.72
N LEU A 41 1.61 8.24 16.48
CA LEU A 41 2.83 8.29 17.28
C LEU A 41 3.81 9.37 16.85
N THR A 42 3.62 9.95 15.67
CA THR A 42 4.62 10.80 15.03
C THR A 42 4.02 12.09 14.48
N ILE A 43 3.17 12.72 15.29
CA ILE A 43 2.43 13.95 14.94
C ILE A 43 3.37 15.10 14.56
N SER A 44 4.59 15.15 15.13
CA SER A 44 5.59 16.17 14.81
C SER A 44 6.53 15.80 13.66
N ASP A 45 6.50 14.56 13.19
CA ASP A 45 7.38 14.08 12.13
C ASP A 45 6.63 14.05 10.80
N VAL A 46 6.93 15.04 9.97
CA VAL A 46 6.35 15.22 8.63
C VAL A 46 6.56 13.97 7.77
N THR A 47 7.70 13.31 7.87
CA THR A 47 8.02 12.12 7.08
C THR A 47 7.11 10.95 7.44
N ASN A 48 6.97 10.68 8.74
CA ASN A 48 6.12 9.60 9.24
C ASN A 48 4.63 9.87 9.01
N PHE A 49 4.21 11.14 9.04
CA PHE A 49 2.86 11.53 8.64
C PHE A 49 2.54 11.14 7.19
N PHE A 50 3.43 11.45 6.24
CA PHE A 50 3.24 11.08 4.83
C PHE A 50 3.31 9.56 4.60
N PHE A 51 4.19 8.85 5.30
CA PHE A 51 4.19 7.37 5.27
C PHE A 51 2.86 6.81 5.79
N GLY A 52 2.34 7.35 6.88
CA GLY A 52 1.09 6.91 7.47
C GLY A 52 -0.10 7.06 6.51
N ILE A 53 -0.22 8.24 5.89
CA ILE A 53 -1.24 8.50 4.85
C ILE A 53 -1.09 7.52 3.70
N THR A 54 0.15 7.32 3.22
CA THR A 54 0.45 6.39 2.14
C THR A 54 -0.05 4.99 2.47
N TYR A 55 0.29 4.45 3.64
CA TYR A 55 -0.13 3.12 4.07
C TYR A 55 -1.65 2.97 4.19
N ILE A 56 -2.37 3.99 4.67
CA ILE A 56 -3.83 3.98 4.74
C ILE A 56 -4.44 3.86 3.35
N PHE A 57 -4.00 4.68 2.39
CA PHE A 57 -4.51 4.63 1.02
C PHE A 57 -4.17 3.31 0.33
N LEU A 58 -2.94 2.83 0.48
CA LEU A 58 -2.52 1.53 -0.03
C LEU A 58 -3.43 0.41 0.49
N GLY A 59 -3.66 0.38 1.79
CA GLY A 59 -4.51 -0.63 2.40
C GLY A 59 -5.97 -0.54 1.95
N ALA A 60 -6.53 0.67 1.87
CA ALA A 60 -7.90 0.89 1.44
C ALA A 60 -8.15 0.41 0.00
N TRP A 61 -7.27 0.75 -0.94
CA TRP A 61 -7.36 0.28 -2.33
C TRP A 61 -7.12 -1.22 -2.47
N THR A 62 -6.20 -1.78 -1.68
CA THR A 62 -5.96 -3.24 -1.66
C THR A 62 -7.20 -4.00 -1.20
N ILE A 63 -7.90 -3.52 -0.16
CA ILE A 63 -9.17 -4.11 0.30
C ILE A 63 -10.26 -3.99 -0.77
N ARG A 64 -10.33 -2.87 -1.50
CA ARG A 64 -11.31 -2.70 -2.59
C ARG A 64 -11.09 -3.71 -3.71
N ALA A 65 -9.84 -3.88 -4.17
CA ALA A 65 -9.51 -4.89 -5.16
C ALA A 65 -9.79 -6.32 -4.64
N ALA A 66 -9.50 -6.60 -3.37
CA ALA A 66 -9.82 -7.89 -2.74
C ALA A 66 -11.32 -8.21 -2.79
N LYS A 67 -12.19 -7.22 -2.53
CA LYS A 67 -13.64 -7.39 -2.62
C LYS A 67 -14.09 -7.74 -4.04
N SER A 68 -13.51 -7.09 -5.06
CA SER A 68 -13.82 -7.40 -6.46
C SER A 68 -13.35 -8.81 -6.85
N PHE A 69 -12.17 -9.25 -6.40
CA PHE A 69 -11.73 -10.63 -6.62
C PHE A 69 -12.62 -11.66 -5.92
N GLN A 70 -13.12 -11.35 -4.72
CA GLN A 70 -14.07 -12.24 -4.05
C GLN A 70 -15.41 -12.33 -4.82
N LEU A 71 -15.86 -11.25 -5.47
CA LEU A 71 -17.06 -11.29 -6.31
C LEU A 71 -16.92 -12.21 -7.53
N VAL A 72 -15.71 -12.37 -8.09
CA VAL A 72 -15.43 -13.37 -9.14
C VAL A 72 -15.78 -14.79 -8.67
N VAL A 73 -15.60 -15.07 -7.38
CA VAL A 73 -15.86 -16.38 -6.77
C VAL A 73 -17.32 -16.54 -6.34
N ASP A 74 -17.91 -15.47 -5.80
CA ASP A 74 -19.24 -15.50 -5.19
C ASP A 74 -20.37 -15.38 -6.23
N THR A 75 -20.06 -14.97 -7.46
CA THR A 75 -21.03 -14.75 -8.53
C THR A 75 -20.75 -15.65 -9.72
N GLN A 76 -21.74 -15.78 -10.60
CA GLN A 76 -21.68 -16.65 -11.77
C GLN A 76 -22.19 -15.90 -13.00
N GLY A 77 -21.45 -16.01 -14.10
CA GLY A 77 -21.84 -15.48 -15.42
C GLY A 77 -21.54 -14.00 -15.65
N ASN A 78 -20.77 -13.36 -14.76
CA ASN A 78 -20.25 -11.99 -14.93
C ASN A 78 -18.78 -11.88 -14.43
N ASP A 79 -18.07 -13.00 -14.37
CA ASP A 79 -16.84 -13.17 -13.59
C ASP A 79 -15.69 -12.33 -14.19
N ILE A 80 -15.63 -12.24 -15.52
CA ILE A 80 -14.69 -11.39 -16.27
C ILE A 80 -14.93 -9.90 -15.99
N GLN A 81 -16.18 -9.47 -15.80
CA GLN A 81 -16.47 -8.09 -15.43
C GLN A 81 -15.93 -7.79 -14.03
N TYR A 82 -16.15 -8.69 -13.05
CA TYR A 82 -15.60 -8.53 -11.70
C TYR A 82 -14.07 -8.59 -11.68
N LEU A 83 -13.46 -9.44 -12.50
CA LEU A 83 -12.01 -9.47 -12.68
C LEU A 83 -11.49 -8.15 -13.25
N MET A 84 -12.14 -7.61 -14.28
CA MET A 84 -11.78 -6.32 -14.85
C MET A 84 -11.93 -5.19 -13.83
N ASP A 85 -12.95 -5.22 -12.99
CA ASP A 85 -13.14 -4.25 -11.91
C ASP A 85 -12.06 -4.38 -10.83
N ALA A 86 -11.64 -5.59 -10.47
CA ALA A 86 -10.50 -5.82 -9.60
C ALA A 86 -9.19 -5.26 -10.20
N LEU A 87 -8.96 -5.49 -11.49
CA LEU A 87 -7.81 -4.96 -12.23
C LEU A 87 -7.83 -3.42 -12.32
N LYS A 88 -9.00 -2.79 -12.46
CA LYS A 88 -9.14 -1.33 -12.41
C LYS A 88 -8.73 -0.78 -11.04
N GLU A 89 -9.14 -1.43 -9.95
CA GLU A 89 -8.72 -1.03 -8.60
C GLU A 89 -7.22 -1.22 -8.38
N LEU A 90 -6.64 -2.34 -8.86
CA LEU A 90 -5.19 -2.54 -8.85
C LEU A 90 -4.46 -1.49 -9.69
N LYS A 91 -4.96 -1.14 -10.87
CA LYS A 91 -4.39 -0.07 -11.70
C LYS A 91 -4.38 1.26 -10.96
N LYS A 92 -5.47 1.63 -10.27
CA LYS A 92 -5.53 2.85 -9.44
C LYS A 92 -4.47 2.81 -8.34
N LEU A 93 -4.34 1.68 -7.64
CA LEU A 93 -3.34 1.46 -6.60
C LEU A 93 -1.91 1.67 -7.14
N PHE A 94 -1.54 0.97 -8.22
CA PHE A 94 -0.21 1.08 -8.81
C PHE A 94 0.04 2.45 -9.43
N THR A 95 -0.98 3.12 -9.98
CA THR A 95 -0.87 4.49 -10.49
C THR A 95 -0.55 5.46 -9.34
N LEU A 96 -1.23 5.33 -8.20
CA LEU A 96 -0.90 6.13 -7.03
C LEU A 96 0.53 5.87 -6.55
N GLN A 97 0.92 4.59 -6.41
CA GLN A 97 2.28 4.21 -5.99
C GLN A 97 3.35 4.79 -6.92
N PHE A 98 3.10 4.72 -8.23
CA PHE A 98 4.01 5.23 -9.26
C PHE A 98 4.34 6.71 -9.05
N TYR A 99 3.35 7.54 -8.69
CA TYR A 99 3.59 8.95 -8.39
C TYR A 99 4.09 9.20 -6.96
N LEU A 100 3.61 8.43 -5.99
CA LEU A 100 3.83 8.70 -4.56
C LEU A 100 5.21 8.24 -4.09
N TYR A 101 5.71 7.09 -4.54
CA TYR A 101 7.01 6.56 -4.10
C TYR A 101 8.19 7.48 -4.45
N PRO A 102 8.29 8.07 -5.66
CA PRO A 102 9.33 9.04 -5.96
C PRO A 102 9.27 10.28 -5.05
N ILE A 103 8.07 10.76 -4.70
CA ILE A 103 7.89 11.92 -3.82
C ILE A 103 8.41 11.59 -2.42
N VAL A 104 7.96 10.48 -1.85
CA VAL A 104 8.39 10.01 -0.52
C VAL A 104 9.90 9.77 -0.49
N LEU A 105 10.46 9.13 -1.53
CA LEU A 105 11.90 8.91 -1.64
C LEU A 105 12.68 10.23 -1.64
N THR A 106 12.18 11.24 -2.36
CA THR A 106 12.82 12.57 -2.40
C THR A 106 12.82 13.22 -1.02
N ILE A 107 11.71 13.17 -0.29
CA ILE A 107 11.60 13.70 1.09
C ILE A 107 12.58 12.98 2.02
N VAL A 108 12.65 11.66 1.94
CA VAL A 108 13.58 10.85 2.75
C VAL A 108 15.03 11.24 2.46
N CYS A 109 15.42 11.34 1.19
CA CYS A 109 16.79 11.75 0.81
C CYS A 109 17.13 13.15 1.34
N LEU A 110 16.23 14.12 1.21
CA LEU A 110 16.45 15.48 1.74
C LEU A 110 16.58 15.47 3.27
N SER A 111 15.73 14.73 3.97
CA SER A 111 15.80 14.61 5.43
C SER A 111 17.12 14.01 5.91
N ALA A 112 17.64 12.99 5.22
CA ALA A 112 18.92 12.37 5.53
C ALA A 112 20.10 13.32 5.29
N ILE A 113 20.06 14.10 4.21
CA ILE A 113 21.08 15.12 3.91
C ILE A 113 21.09 16.20 5.00
N THR A 114 19.93 16.73 5.38
CA THR A 114 19.83 17.72 6.46
C THR A 114 20.37 17.18 7.77
N LEU A 115 20.02 15.93 8.13
CA LEU A 115 20.50 15.29 9.36
C LEU A 115 22.02 15.11 9.36
N TYR A 116 22.60 14.75 8.22
CA TYR A 116 24.05 14.62 8.06
C TYR A 116 24.78 15.93 8.35
N TYR A 117 24.36 17.05 7.72
CA TYR A 117 24.98 18.36 7.95
C TYR A 117 24.79 18.87 9.38
N MET A 118 23.62 18.65 9.99
CA MET A 118 23.39 19.02 11.39
C MET A 118 24.32 18.23 12.34
N GLY A 119 24.55 16.95 12.06
CA GLY A 119 25.47 16.12 12.83
C GLY A 119 26.93 16.60 12.75
N THR A 120 27.39 17.02 11.57
CA THR A 120 28.74 17.56 11.40
C THR A 120 28.94 18.86 12.19
N ASP A 121 27.96 19.76 12.15
CA ASP A 121 28.02 21.03 12.88
C ASP A 121 28.09 20.82 14.40
N VAL A 122 27.29 19.87 14.93
CA VAL A 122 27.29 19.52 16.35
C VAL A 122 28.64 18.94 16.78
N LEU A 123 29.24 18.06 15.98
CA LEU A 123 30.55 17.47 16.28
C LEU A 123 31.65 18.53 16.33
N ASP A 124 31.63 19.50 15.42
CA ASP A 124 32.61 20.59 15.42
C ASP A 124 32.45 21.51 16.63
N TYR A 125 31.21 21.79 17.06
CA TYR A 125 30.95 22.51 18.30
C TYR A 125 31.50 21.79 19.54
N ILE A 126 31.30 20.47 19.65
CA ILE A 126 31.82 19.66 20.76
C ILE A 126 33.35 19.69 20.80
N LYS A 127 34.02 19.57 19.65
CA LYS A 127 35.49 19.63 19.57
C LYS A 127 36.02 20.97 20.09
N ILE A 128 35.34 22.08 19.80
CA ILE A 128 35.72 23.42 20.31
C ILE A 128 35.60 23.48 21.83
N LEU A 129 34.51 22.93 22.39
CA LEU A 129 34.29 22.92 23.84
C LEU A 129 35.29 22.04 24.60
N LEU A 130 35.67 20.88 24.05
CA LEU A 130 36.63 19.95 24.68
C LEU A 130 38.09 20.39 24.58
N LYS A 131 38.40 21.38 23.72
CA LYS A 131 39.76 21.90 23.54
C LYS A 131 40.07 23.12 24.42
N LYS A 132 39.11 23.56 25.24
CA LYS A 132 39.26 24.58 26.30
C LYS A 132 39.46 23.91 27.65
#